data_AF-A0A0Q4TWD4-F1
#
_entry.id   AF-A0A0Q4TWD4-F1
#
_cell.length_a   1.000
_cell.length_b   1.000
_cell.length_c   1.000
_cell.angle_alpha   90.00
_cell.angle_beta   90.00
_cell.angle_gamma   90.00
#
_symmetry.space_group_name_H-M   'P 1'
#
loop_
_entity.id
_entity.type
_entity.pdbx_description
1 polymer ?
#
loop_
_entity_poly.entity_id
_entity_poly.type
_entity_poly.pdbx_seq_one_letter_code
_entity_poly.pdbx_strand_id
1 'polypeptide(L)'
;MFPVFVVTAVYVVVMSTNAWVDPDPEQRARLAAGWPVAGAVWFKVGLGYVGALAALVLTGLFAVLYAREWLFIRRTRRPSGAAADEGGPVSGAALRRRSRRTAARIDPARVRTVLVVSPRGIGRSVMAAAYLRVLVDDEYFVDARGIDPPDEPVPPAMQRDVTIVMGLDKTWVEFGQTPKRIMAAPVRAADLVVRIGCPDAFPVPRSTPVLDWDVPDPIGAGLVDVFSIRDDIRRPVESLAEALALERRSLDLRDRDLPGRRHTVAEGRATIAYPEVEDAGGGALADTAAGWFAAAEARVLVEIVDAPYTAAEINDRGPFAPDFTVPWVASAGEAESALADELTWRGVGGPPTLARDAVALVVEWLVEAGVLRPLSDERREALRESGQAQRDHDDPFEEWPRGLAGEYPAMAELRHAEEDFDTWEVVPAAALRVYPRLAEEWGSRSRADAR
;
A
#
# COMPACT_ATOMS: atom_id res chain seq x y z
N MET A 1 10.38 5.79 34.57
CA MET A 1 9.70 7.10 34.67
C MET A 1 8.93 7.30 35.98
N PHE A 2 8.24 6.28 36.51
CA PHE A 2 7.46 6.37 37.77
C PHE A 2 8.19 6.96 39.01
N PRO A 3 9.47 6.66 39.29
CA PRO A 3 10.13 7.22 40.48
C PRO A 3 10.53 8.69 40.33
N VAL A 4 10.66 9.20 39.09
CA VAL A 4 11.18 10.55 38.84
C VAL A 4 10.15 11.62 39.24
N PHE A 5 8.89 11.45 38.85
CA PHE A 5 7.84 12.45 39.14
C PHE A 5 7.53 12.57 40.64
N VAL A 6 7.54 11.45 41.37
CA VAL A 6 7.33 11.44 42.83
C VAL A 6 8.49 12.12 43.54
N VAL A 7 9.72 11.82 43.14
CA VAL A 7 10.92 12.45 43.72
C VAL A 7 10.96 13.95 43.41
N THR A 8 10.60 14.38 42.19
CA THR A 8 10.53 15.80 41.83
C THR A 8 9.44 16.53 42.62
N ALA A 9 8.26 15.93 42.80
CA ALA A 9 7.19 16.54 43.60
C ALA A 9 7.60 16.70 45.07
N VAL A 10 8.20 15.66 45.66
CA VAL A 10 8.77 15.71 47.02
C VAL A 10 9.87 16.77 47.11
N TYR A 11 10.77 16.83 46.14
CA TYR A 11 11.86 17.81 46.12
C TYR A 11 11.36 19.25 46.02
N VAL A 12 10.38 19.53 45.15
CA VAL A 12 9.77 20.87 45.02
C VAL A 12 9.06 21.28 46.30
N VAL A 13 8.31 20.37 46.94
CA VAL A 13 7.66 20.63 48.23
C VAL A 13 8.70 20.87 49.33
N VAL A 14 9.74 20.04 49.42
CA VAL A 14 10.81 20.16 50.41
C VAL A 14 11.59 21.47 50.22
N MET A 15 12.01 21.81 49.00
CA MET A 15 12.72 23.07 48.71
C MET A 15 11.85 24.31 48.96
N SER A 16 10.57 24.26 48.59
CA SER A 16 9.64 25.38 48.83
C SER A 16 9.35 25.58 50.32
N THR A 17 9.37 24.49 51.11
CA THR A 17 9.14 24.51 52.56
C THR A 17 10.42 24.93 53.32
N ASN A 18 11.59 24.42 52.95
CA ASN A 18 12.87 24.77 53.58
C ASN A 18 13.22 26.26 53.41
N ALA A 19 12.88 26.87 52.27
CA ALA A 19 13.10 28.30 52.04
C ALA A 19 12.32 29.23 53.00
N TRP A 20 11.38 28.69 53.78
CA TRP A 20 10.54 29.45 54.71
C TRP A 20 10.72 29.06 56.18
N VAL A 21 11.03 27.80 56.47
CA VAL A 21 11.28 27.34 57.84
C VAL A 21 12.63 27.88 58.36
N ASP A 22 13.62 28.05 57.48
CA ASP A 22 14.89 28.69 57.83
C ASP A 22 15.45 29.54 56.65
N PRO A 23 14.92 30.76 56.45
CA PRO A 23 15.31 31.61 55.32
C PRO A 23 16.73 32.15 55.50
N ASP A 24 17.54 32.09 54.44
CA ASP A 24 18.88 32.68 54.38
C ASP A 24 18.79 34.22 54.57
N PRO A 25 19.73 34.89 55.26
CA PRO A 25 19.79 36.35 55.40
C PRO A 25 19.41 37.17 54.16
N GLU A 26 19.76 36.75 52.94
CA GLU A 26 19.38 37.46 51.71
C GLU A 26 17.88 37.39 51.41
N GLN A 27 17.22 36.27 51.72
CA GLN A 27 15.78 36.10 51.58
C GLN A 27 15.01 36.90 52.64
N ARG A 28 15.52 36.98 53.87
CA ARG A 28 14.96 37.83 54.94
C ARG A 28 14.94 39.30 54.54
N ALA A 29 16.01 39.79 53.90
CA ALA A 29 16.09 41.16 53.41
C ALA A 29 15.06 41.44 52.29
N ARG A 30 14.84 40.49 51.37
CA ARG A 30 13.86 40.61 50.27
C ARG A 30 12.41 40.59 50.75
N LEU A 31 12.10 39.83 51.79
CA LEU A 31 10.75 39.79 52.39
C LEU A 31 10.42 41.08 53.16
N ALA A 32 11.42 41.78 53.70
CA ALA A 32 11.27 43.07 54.37
C ALA A 32 11.06 44.26 53.40
N ALA A 33 11.27 44.08 52.09
CA ALA A 33 11.20 45.13 51.07
C ALA A 33 9.78 45.53 50.62
N GLY A 34 8.74 45.04 51.29
CA GLY A 34 7.34 45.44 51.06
C GLY A 34 6.52 44.50 50.16
N TRP A 35 5.22 44.80 50.05
CA TRP A 35 4.15 43.97 49.47
C TRP A 35 4.41 43.38 48.06
N PRO A 36 5.07 44.06 47.09
CA PRO A 36 5.25 43.51 45.74
C PRO A 36 6.19 42.30 45.70
N VAL A 37 7.24 42.30 46.53
CA VAL A 37 8.26 41.23 46.54
C VAL A 37 7.75 40.01 47.30
N ALA A 38 7.06 40.24 48.43
CA ALA A 38 6.40 39.16 49.17
C ALA A 38 5.31 38.47 48.31
N GLY A 39 4.49 39.23 47.58
CA GLY A 39 3.47 38.67 46.67
C GLY A 39 4.06 37.81 45.55
N ALA A 40 5.17 38.21 44.95
CA ALA A 40 5.85 37.43 43.92
C ALA A 40 6.45 36.11 44.47
N VAL A 41 6.91 36.10 45.73
CA VAL A 41 7.39 34.88 46.39
C VAL A 41 6.22 33.94 46.71
N TRP A 42 5.11 34.45 47.24
CA TRP A 42 3.90 33.67 47.47
C TRP A 42 3.32 33.06 46.20
N PHE A 43 3.35 33.80 45.09
CA PHE A 43 2.95 33.29 43.78
C PHE A 43 3.83 32.12 43.32
N LYS A 44 5.16 32.19 43.48
CA LYS A 44 6.10 31.10 43.13
C LYS A 44 5.85 29.84 43.98
N VAL A 45 5.59 30.01 45.28
CA VAL A 45 5.28 28.88 46.18
C VAL A 45 3.94 28.24 45.79
N GLY A 46 2.92 29.06 45.53
CA GLY A 46 1.62 28.59 45.03
C GLY A 46 1.77 27.81 43.72
N LEU A 47 2.57 28.32 42.77
CA LEU A 47 2.88 27.64 41.52
C LEU A 47 3.61 26.30 41.75
N GLY A 48 4.52 26.24 42.73
CA GLY A 48 5.21 25.01 43.14
C GLY A 48 4.27 23.93 43.69
N TYR A 49 3.33 24.30 44.57
CA TYR A 49 2.32 23.38 45.08
C TYR A 49 1.33 22.93 44.00
N VAL A 50 0.92 23.81 43.10
CA VAL A 50 0.09 23.46 41.93
C VAL A 50 0.85 22.48 41.04
N GLY A 51 2.14 22.70 40.79
CA GLY A 51 3.00 21.78 40.03
C GLY A 51 3.14 20.42 40.70
N ALA A 52 3.35 20.36 42.03
CA ALA A 52 3.43 19.12 42.79
C ALA A 52 2.10 18.34 42.78
N LEU A 53 0.97 19.05 42.92
CA LEU A 53 -0.36 18.45 42.82
C LEU A 53 -0.60 17.88 41.42
N ALA A 54 -0.25 18.62 40.37
CA ALA A 54 -0.35 18.14 38.99
C ALA A 54 0.51 16.88 38.75
N ALA A 55 1.74 16.85 39.27
CA ALA A 55 2.61 15.67 39.20
C ALA A 55 2.01 14.45 39.94
N LEU A 56 1.41 14.63 41.11
CA LEU A 56 0.72 13.55 41.83
C LEU A 56 -0.50 13.02 41.07
N VAL A 57 -1.32 13.92 40.52
CA VAL A 57 -2.48 13.56 39.69
C VAL A 57 -2.04 12.77 38.45
N LEU A 58 -1.02 13.25 37.73
CA LEU A 58 -0.46 12.54 36.57
C LEU A 58 0.12 11.17 36.94
N THR A 59 0.78 11.07 38.09
CA THR A 59 1.32 9.80 38.62
C THR A 59 0.20 8.81 38.92
N GLY A 60 -0.86 9.26 39.59
CA GLY A 60 -2.05 8.45 39.87
C GLY A 60 -2.73 7.98 38.58
N LEU A 61 -2.92 8.88 37.62
CA LEU A 61 -3.49 8.55 36.30
C LEU A 61 -2.62 7.51 35.57
N PHE A 62 -1.30 7.70 35.54
CA PHE A 62 -0.38 6.75 34.92
C PHE A 62 -0.41 5.39 35.62
N ALA A 63 -0.49 5.35 36.96
CA ALA A 63 -0.62 4.11 37.72
C ALA A 63 -1.89 3.34 37.36
N VAL A 64 -3.02 4.03 37.22
CA VAL A 64 -4.30 3.43 36.80
C VAL A 64 -4.21 2.91 35.36
N LEU A 65 -3.65 3.69 34.43
CA LEU A 65 -3.45 3.27 33.04
C LEU A 65 -2.53 2.06 32.96
N TYR A 66 -1.41 2.08 33.68
CA TYR A 66 -0.46 0.98 33.77
C TYR A 66 -1.10 -0.28 34.36
N ALA A 67 -1.85 -0.15 35.47
CA ALA A 67 -2.54 -1.28 36.08
C ALA A 67 -3.59 -1.88 35.14
N ARG A 68 -4.34 -1.04 34.41
CA ARG A 68 -5.32 -1.50 33.42
C ARG A 68 -4.66 -2.24 32.27
N GLU A 69 -3.52 -1.73 31.80
CA GLU A 69 -2.73 -2.35 30.75
C GLU A 69 -2.11 -3.67 31.20
N TRP A 70 -1.55 -3.69 32.41
CA TRP A 70 -1.00 -4.90 33.03
C TRP A 70 -2.06 -5.99 33.19
N LEU A 71 -3.27 -5.62 33.61
CA LEU A 71 -4.40 -6.54 33.70
C LEU A 71 -4.83 -7.06 32.32
N PHE A 72 -4.78 -6.23 31.28
CA PHE A 72 -5.06 -6.65 29.91
C PHE A 72 -4.03 -7.69 29.44
N ILE A 73 -2.73 -7.40 29.53
CA ILE A 73 -1.64 -8.32 29.16
C ILE A 73 -1.71 -9.62 29.97
N ARG A 74 -2.03 -9.53 31.27
CA ARG A 74 -2.16 -10.72 32.12
C ARG A 74 -3.33 -11.61 31.68
N ARG A 75 -4.43 -11.03 31.21
CA ARG A 75 -5.56 -11.79 30.66
C ARG A 75 -5.21 -12.46 29.34
N THR A 76 -4.44 -11.79 28.48
CA THR A 76 -4.01 -12.36 27.20
C THR A 76 -2.92 -13.43 27.34
N ARG A 77 -2.11 -13.38 28.41
CA ARG A 77 -1.12 -14.42 28.78
C ARG A 77 -1.70 -15.64 29.49
N ARG A 78 -2.99 -15.67 29.83
CA ARG A 78 -3.59 -16.92 30.32
C ARG A 78 -3.51 -17.93 29.17
N PRO A 79 -2.82 -19.07 29.35
CA PRO A 79 -2.71 -20.04 28.28
C PRO A 79 -4.11 -20.44 27.86
N SER A 80 -4.37 -20.47 26.54
CA SER A 80 -5.62 -20.98 25.96
C SER A 80 -5.98 -22.40 26.39
N GLY A 81 -5.16 -23.08 27.22
CA GLY A 81 -5.47 -24.37 27.83
C GLY A 81 -6.38 -24.31 29.07
N ALA A 82 -6.58 -23.16 29.74
CA ALA A 82 -7.37 -23.11 30.98
C ALA A 82 -8.83 -22.66 30.81
N ALA A 83 -9.22 -22.20 29.61
CA ALA A 83 -10.61 -21.84 29.27
C ALA A 83 -11.20 -22.73 28.15
N ALA A 84 -10.46 -23.74 27.70
CA ALA A 84 -10.92 -24.73 26.72
C ALA A 84 -11.79 -25.85 27.35
N ASP A 85 -12.16 -25.72 28.63
CA ASP A 85 -12.85 -26.79 29.36
C ASP A 85 -14.38 -26.61 29.46
N GLU A 86 -14.98 -25.65 28.74
CA GLU A 86 -16.45 -25.56 28.62
C GLU A 86 -16.97 -25.49 27.17
N GLY A 87 -16.09 -25.59 26.17
CA GLY A 87 -16.47 -25.69 24.77
C GLY A 87 -15.27 -26.09 23.93
N GLY A 88 -15.37 -27.22 23.22
CA GLY A 88 -14.30 -27.70 22.33
C GLY A 88 -13.88 -26.65 21.28
N PRO A 89 -12.75 -26.87 20.58
CA PRO A 89 -12.24 -25.92 19.61
C PRO A 89 -13.33 -25.52 18.62
N VAL A 90 -13.59 -24.22 18.51
CA VAL A 90 -14.58 -23.68 17.56
C VAL A 90 -14.14 -24.09 16.15
N SER A 91 -14.97 -24.88 15.48
CA SER A 91 -14.66 -25.35 14.12
C SER A 91 -14.37 -24.19 13.17
N GLY A 92 -13.36 -24.32 12.31
CA GLY A 92 -13.04 -23.33 11.27
C GLY A 92 -14.23 -22.95 10.39
N ALA A 93 -15.15 -23.88 10.14
CA ALA A 93 -16.38 -23.58 9.40
C ALA A 93 -17.32 -22.63 10.16
N ALA A 94 -17.40 -22.73 11.49
CA ALA A 94 -18.18 -21.84 12.33
C ALA A 94 -17.53 -20.44 12.39
N LEU A 95 -16.19 -20.37 12.49
CA LEU A 95 -15.45 -19.10 12.43
C LEU A 95 -15.67 -18.39 11.09
N ARG A 96 -15.53 -19.11 9.96
CA ARG A 96 -15.80 -18.55 8.62
C ARG A 96 -17.23 -18.01 8.49
N ARG A 97 -18.24 -18.71 9.02
CA ARG A 97 -19.64 -18.24 9.01
C ARG A 97 -19.83 -16.99 9.88
N ARG A 98 -19.21 -16.93 11.06
CA ARG A 98 -19.24 -15.75 11.95
C ARG A 98 -18.63 -14.55 11.24
N SER A 99 -17.45 -14.71 10.67
CA SER A 99 -16.72 -13.65 9.96
C SER A 99 -17.47 -13.12 8.75
N ARG A 100 -18.06 -13.99 7.92
CA ARG A 100 -18.90 -13.56 6.79
C ARG A 100 -20.10 -12.72 7.23
N ARG A 101 -20.78 -13.12 8.32
CA ARG A 101 -21.91 -12.35 8.87
C ARG A 101 -21.49 -11.00 9.41
N THR A 102 -20.32 -10.93 10.06
CA THR A 102 -19.77 -9.66 10.53
C THR A 102 -19.39 -8.77 9.35
N ALA A 103 -18.67 -9.31 8.35
CA ALA A 103 -18.22 -8.58 7.16
C ALA A 103 -19.39 -7.93 6.41
N ALA A 104 -20.51 -8.65 6.24
CA ALA A 104 -21.72 -8.11 5.61
C ALA A 104 -22.41 -6.98 6.40
N ARG A 105 -22.00 -6.71 7.63
CA ARG A 105 -22.55 -5.64 8.49
C ARG A 105 -21.55 -4.50 8.71
N ILE A 106 -20.34 -4.59 8.16
CA ILE A 106 -19.37 -3.52 8.23
C ILE A 106 -19.92 -2.34 7.42
N ASP A 107 -19.87 -1.15 8.02
CA ASP A 107 -20.12 0.11 7.32
C ASP A 107 -18.77 0.61 6.80
N PRO A 108 -18.49 0.54 5.48
CA PRO A 108 -17.19 0.90 4.91
C PRO A 108 -16.75 2.31 5.28
N ALA A 109 -17.70 3.25 5.36
CA ALA A 109 -17.42 4.67 5.65
C ALA A 109 -16.88 4.90 7.07
N ARG A 110 -16.99 3.90 7.96
CA ARG A 110 -16.56 4.00 9.37
C ARG A 110 -15.28 3.26 9.68
N VAL A 111 -14.72 2.50 8.73
CA VAL A 111 -13.49 1.73 8.96
C VAL A 111 -12.32 2.50 8.40
N ARG A 112 -11.45 3.01 9.27
CA ARG A 112 -10.17 3.61 8.89
C ARG A 112 -9.00 2.90 9.57
N THR A 113 -9.21 2.40 10.79
CA THR A 113 -8.18 1.68 11.55
C THR A 113 -8.45 0.19 11.58
N VAL A 114 -7.58 -0.61 10.96
CA VAL A 114 -7.66 -2.07 10.95
C VAL A 114 -6.53 -2.67 11.79
N LEU A 115 -6.89 -3.40 12.84
CA LEU A 115 -5.95 -4.09 13.72
C LEU A 115 -5.94 -5.59 13.43
N VAL A 116 -4.81 -6.09 12.92
CA VAL A 116 -4.60 -7.51 12.61
C VAL A 116 -3.79 -8.17 13.72
N VAL A 117 -4.29 -9.28 14.27
CA VAL A 117 -3.70 -9.95 15.43
C VAL A 117 -3.50 -11.43 15.18
N SER A 118 -2.33 -11.94 15.53
CA SER A 118 -2.03 -13.38 15.57
C SER A 118 -1.33 -13.76 16.88
N PRO A 119 -1.22 -15.05 17.24
CA PRO A 119 -0.53 -15.47 18.45
C PRO A 119 0.90 -14.92 18.57
N ARG A 120 1.75 -15.20 17.58
CA ARG A 120 3.19 -14.85 17.61
C ARG A 120 3.50 -13.45 17.06
N GLY A 121 2.61 -12.86 16.25
CA GLY A 121 2.82 -11.52 15.69
C GLY A 121 3.92 -11.41 14.62
N ILE A 122 4.39 -12.54 14.06
CA ILE A 122 5.56 -12.58 13.14
C ILE A 122 5.30 -13.30 11.81
N GLY A 123 4.12 -13.88 11.62
CA GLY A 123 3.75 -14.62 10.41
C GLY A 123 2.40 -14.15 9.88
N ARG A 124 1.34 -14.88 10.23
CA ARG A 124 -0.06 -14.62 9.82
C ARG A 124 -0.48 -13.15 9.83
N SER A 125 -0.38 -12.48 10.98
CA SER A 125 -0.81 -11.07 11.09
C SER A 125 0.07 -10.10 10.29
N VAL A 126 1.35 -10.43 10.10
CA VAL A 126 2.28 -9.63 9.32
C VAL A 126 1.95 -9.75 7.83
N MET A 127 1.76 -10.98 7.34
CA MET A 127 1.36 -11.23 5.95
C MET A 127 0.02 -10.56 5.63
N ALA A 128 -1.00 -10.78 6.47
CA ALA A 128 -2.33 -10.18 6.27
C ALA A 128 -2.29 -8.65 6.31
N ALA A 129 -1.54 -8.05 7.24
CA ALA A 129 -1.39 -6.60 7.29
C ALA A 129 -0.64 -6.05 6.07
N ALA A 130 0.38 -6.77 5.59
CA ALA A 130 1.12 -6.37 4.40
C ALA A 130 0.24 -6.39 3.15
N TYR A 131 -0.58 -7.42 2.95
CA TYR A 131 -1.55 -7.44 1.85
C TYR A 131 -2.64 -6.37 1.99
N LEU A 132 -3.18 -6.16 3.20
CA LEU A 132 -4.17 -5.09 3.39
C LEU A 132 -3.58 -3.71 3.04
N ARG A 133 -2.32 -3.44 3.40
CA ARG A 133 -1.62 -2.21 3.01
C ARG A 133 -1.44 -2.03 1.51
N VAL A 134 -1.45 -3.11 0.74
CA VAL A 134 -1.42 -3.05 -0.73
C VAL A 134 -2.77 -2.61 -1.30
N LEU A 135 -3.88 -2.97 -0.65
CA LEU A 135 -5.23 -2.72 -1.16
C LEU A 135 -5.82 -1.39 -0.70
N VAL A 136 -5.44 -0.92 0.48
CA VAL A 136 -5.96 0.34 1.02
C VAL A 136 -5.24 1.56 0.46
N ASP A 137 -5.92 2.70 0.48
CA ASP A 137 -5.33 4.02 0.24
C ASP A 137 -4.69 4.61 1.52
N ASP A 138 -4.11 5.81 1.40
CA ASP A 138 -3.42 6.51 2.50
C ASP A 138 -4.35 6.92 3.67
N GLU A 139 -5.67 6.80 3.53
CA GLU A 139 -6.63 7.12 4.59
C GLU A 139 -6.81 5.97 5.60
N TYR A 140 -6.30 4.77 5.29
CA TYR A 140 -6.38 3.61 6.19
C TYR A 140 -5.11 3.41 7.01
N PHE A 141 -5.30 3.12 8.29
CA PHE A 141 -4.22 2.70 9.19
C PHE A 141 -4.32 1.21 9.49
N VAL A 142 -3.39 0.43 8.92
CA VAL A 142 -3.30 -1.02 9.15
C VAL A 142 -2.14 -1.33 10.11
N ASP A 143 -2.45 -1.96 11.24
CA ASP A 143 -1.46 -2.32 12.25
C ASP A 143 -1.49 -3.83 12.58
N ALA A 144 -0.33 -4.41 12.83
CA ALA A 144 -0.17 -5.83 13.13
C ALA A 144 0.36 -6.03 14.55
N ARG A 145 -0.27 -6.91 15.33
CA ARG A 145 0.13 -7.20 16.72
C ARG A 145 0.21 -8.69 17.02
N GLY A 146 1.10 -9.05 17.93
CA GLY A 146 1.19 -10.38 18.53
C GLY A 146 0.53 -10.44 19.91
N ILE A 147 -0.08 -11.58 20.26
CA ILE A 147 -0.53 -11.82 21.64
C ILE A 147 0.68 -12.04 22.55
N ASP A 148 1.56 -12.95 22.12
CA ASP A 148 2.81 -13.26 22.79
C ASP A 148 3.98 -13.29 21.79
N PRO A 149 4.37 -12.11 21.26
CA PRO A 149 5.52 -12.01 20.38
C PRO A 149 6.83 -12.18 21.15
N PRO A 150 7.93 -12.52 20.45
CA PRO A 150 9.28 -12.37 20.96
C PRO A 150 9.53 -10.95 21.47
N ASP A 151 10.20 -10.81 22.62
CA ASP A 151 10.60 -9.51 23.17
C ASP A 151 11.91 -8.98 22.53
N GLU A 152 12.54 -9.78 21.67
CA GLU A 152 13.75 -9.46 20.91
C GLU A 152 13.46 -9.33 19.41
N PRO A 153 14.34 -8.64 18.65
CA PRO A 153 14.29 -8.62 17.19
C PRO A 153 14.23 -10.03 16.60
N VAL A 154 13.31 -10.25 15.65
CA VAL A 154 13.16 -11.57 15.03
C VAL A 154 14.34 -11.85 14.10
N PRO A 155 15.06 -12.98 14.26
CA PRO A 155 16.10 -13.36 13.32
C PRO A 155 15.52 -13.56 11.91
N PRO A 156 16.18 -13.07 10.84
CA PRO A 156 15.69 -13.23 9.47
C PRO A 156 15.37 -14.69 9.09
N ALA A 157 16.15 -15.65 9.61
CA ALA A 157 15.93 -17.07 9.38
C ALA A 157 14.55 -17.57 9.83
N MET A 158 13.98 -17.00 10.89
CA MET A 158 12.67 -17.42 11.42
C MET A 158 11.51 -16.98 10.52
N GLN A 159 11.68 -15.92 9.74
CA GLN A 159 10.68 -15.41 8.79
C GLN A 159 11.04 -15.69 7.33
N ARG A 160 12.14 -16.40 7.05
CA ARG A 160 12.67 -16.60 5.70
C ARG A 160 11.62 -17.03 4.68
N ASP A 161 10.83 -18.06 4.98
CA ASP A 161 9.85 -18.57 4.01
C ASP A 161 8.70 -17.58 3.81
N VAL A 162 8.28 -16.87 4.86
CA VAL A 162 7.33 -15.75 4.76
C VAL A 162 7.90 -14.64 3.88
N THR A 163 9.17 -14.26 4.08
CA THR A 163 9.86 -13.26 3.27
C THR A 163 9.88 -13.63 1.80
N ILE A 164 10.27 -14.87 1.49
CA ILE A 164 10.37 -15.37 0.12
C ILE A 164 8.99 -15.29 -0.54
N VAL A 165 7.97 -15.84 0.12
CA VAL A 165 6.61 -15.94 -0.42
C VAL A 165 5.96 -14.56 -0.60
N MET A 166 6.09 -13.66 0.37
CA MET A 166 5.59 -12.29 0.25
C MET A 166 6.37 -11.48 -0.80
N GLY A 167 7.67 -11.75 -0.96
CA GLY A 167 8.51 -11.14 -1.99
C GLY A 167 8.12 -11.55 -3.41
N LEU A 168 7.70 -12.81 -3.61
CA LEU A 168 7.13 -13.27 -4.88
C LEU A 168 5.85 -12.51 -5.24
N ASP A 169 5.07 -12.15 -4.25
CA ASP A 169 3.88 -11.30 -4.41
C ASP A 169 4.21 -9.80 -4.47
N LYS A 170 5.49 -9.42 -4.59
CA LYS A 170 6.00 -8.04 -4.60
C LYS A 170 5.40 -7.21 -3.46
N THR A 171 5.24 -7.84 -2.30
CA THR A 171 4.65 -7.24 -1.12
C THR A 171 5.71 -7.15 -0.05
N TRP A 172 6.04 -5.92 0.36
CA TRP A 172 7.10 -5.70 1.33
C TRP A 172 6.66 -6.09 2.73
N VAL A 173 7.51 -6.85 3.41
CA VAL A 173 7.40 -7.12 4.84
C VAL A 173 8.68 -6.63 5.50
N GLU A 174 8.56 -5.89 6.59
CA GLU A 174 9.73 -5.39 7.31
C GLU A 174 10.32 -6.50 8.19
N PHE A 175 11.64 -6.70 8.12
CA PHE A 175 12.37 -7.74 8.86
C PHE A 175 13.29 -7.15 9.93
N GLY A 176 13.69 -7.96 10.90
CA GLY A 176 14.61 -7.55 11.97
C GLY A 176 14.00 -6.58 12.99
N GLN A 177 12.71 -6.28 12.89
CA GLN A 177 11.99 -5.48 13.88
C GLN A 177 11.57 -6.34 15.07
N THR A 178 11.47 -5.69 16.24
CA THR A 178 10.84 -6.31 17.42
C THR A 178 9.32 -6.31 17.23
N PRO A 179 8.65 -7.46 17.21
CA PRO A 179 7.23 -7.51 16.90
C PRO A 179 6.41 -6.86 18.00
N LYS A 180 5.40 -6.10 17.59
CA LYS A 180 4.61 -5.31 18.52
C LYS A 180 3.61 -6.19 19.29
N ARG A 181 3.69 -6.16 20.61
CA ARG A 181 2.70 -6.81 21.49
C ARG A 181 1.35 -6.10 21.43
N ILE A 182 0.27 -6.87 21.55
CA ILE A 182 -1.09 -6.36 21.67
C ILE A 182 -1.27 -5.62 22.99
N MET A 183 -1.87 -4.43 22.89
CA MET A 183 -2.12 -3.54 24.01
C MET A 183 -3.59 -3.09 23.98
N ALA A 184 -4.13 -2.70 25.12
CA ALA A 184 -5.55 -2.38 25.22
C ALA A 184 -5.92 -1.09 24.45
N ALA A 185 -4.97 -0.17 24.29
CA ALA A 185 -5.18 1.09 23.57
C ALA A 185 -5.41 0.89 22.06
N PRO A 186 -4.52 0.21 21.30
CA PRO A 186 -4.77 -0.15 19.90
C PRO A 186 -6.10 -0.88 19.68
N VAL A 187 -6.47 -1.81 20.57
CA VAL A 187 -7.74 -2.56 20.44
C VAL A 187 -8.96 -1.66 20.58
N ARG A 188 -8.89 -0.61 21.40
CA ARG A 188 -9.98 0.37 21.54
C ARG A 188 -10.02 1.39 20.41
N ALA A 189 -8.88 1.69 19.81
CA ALA A 189 -8.76 2.63 18.71
C ALA A 189 -9.12 2.00 17.35
N ALA A 190 -9.14 0.66 17.27
CA ALA A 190 -9.46 -0.05 16.05
C ALA A 190 -10.96 0.03 15.71
N ASP A 191 -11.25 0.38 14.45
CA ASP A 191 -12.59 0.33 13.88
C ASP A 191 -12.93 -1.10 13.45
N LEU A 192 -11.91 -1.89 13.10
CA LEU A 192 -12.03 -3.30 12.74
C LEU A 192 -10.89 -4.11 13.37
N VAL A 193 -11.22 -5.25 13.99
CA VAL A 193 -10.22 -6.20 14.49
C VAL A 193 -10.28 -7.50 13.71
N VAL A 194 -9.14 -7.90 13.15
CA VAL A 194 -8.96 -9.19 12.46
C VAL A 194 -8.09 -10.10 13.32
N ARG A 195 -8.63 -11.23 13.76
CA ARG A 195 -7.93 -12.25 14.55
C ARG A 195 -7.62 -13.45 13.66
N ILE A 196 -6.36 -13.86 13.60
CA ILE A 196 -5.92 -14.96 12.75
C ILE A 196 -5.34 -16.08 13.61
N GLY A 197 -6.10 -17.18 13.70
CA GLY A 197 -5.74 -18.36 14.51
C GLY A 197 -5.68 -18.09 16.02
N CYS A 198 -6.42 -17.10 16.50
CA CYS A 198 -6.55 -16.77 17.93
C CYS A 198 -7.97 -16.29 18.30
N PRO A 199 -9.02 -17.10 18.03
CA PRO A 199 -10.39 -16.71 18.36
C PRO A 199 -10.52 -16.50 19.88
N ASP A 200 -11.18 -15.41 20.26
CA ASP A 200 -11.56 -15.08 21.64
C ASP A 200 -10.42 -14.99 22.67
N ALA A 201 -9.18 -14.83 22.19
CA ALA A 201 -7.98 -14.78 23.03
C ALA A 201 -7.79 -13.47 23.82
N PHE A 202 -8.48 -12.39 23.45
CA PHE A 202 -8.40 -11.08 24.13
C PHE A 202 -9.72 -10.31 24.04
N PRO A 203 -10.01 -9.44 25.03
CA PRO A 203 -11.26 -8.69 25.04
C PRO A 203 -11.23 -7.56 24.00
N VAL A 204 -12.31 -7.47 23.21
CA VAL A 204 -12.54 -6.42 22.21
C VAL A 204 -13.82 -5.64 22.59
N PRO A 205 -13.91 -4.31 22.37
CA PRO A 205 -15.16 -3.57 22.57
C PRO A 205 -16.32 -4.19 21.78
N ARG A 206 -17.52 -4.24 22.39
CA ARG A 206 -18.70 -4.84 21.73
C ARG A 206 -19.15 -4.10 20.47
N SER A 207 -18.81 -2.82 20.36
CA SER A 207 -19.12 -1.97 19.21
C SER A 207 -18.17 -2.21 18.03
N THR A 208 -16.99 -2.79 18.27
CA THR A 208 -15.98 -2.98 17.23
C THR A 208 -16.25 -4.31 16.52
N PRO A 209 -16.49 -4.32 15.19
CA PRO A 209 -16.60 -5.56 14.42
C PRO A 209 -15.32 -6.39 14.53
N VAL A 210 -15.50 -7.72 14.63
CA VAL A 210 -14.40 -8.68 14.74
C VAL A 210 -14.53 -9.76 13.68
N LEU A 211 -13.46 -9.97 12.93
CA LEU A 211 -13.31 -11.05 11.95
C LEU A 211 -12.33 -12.09 12.50
N ASP A 212 -12.76 -13.35 12.48
CA ASP A 212 -11.94 -14.50 12.85
C ASP A 212 -11.56 -15.31 11.62
N TRP A 213 -10.27 -15.41 11.35
CA TRP A 213 -9.71 -16.20 10.26
C TRP A 213 -9.00 -17.42 10.83
N ASP A 214 -9.35 -18.59 10.30
CA ASP A 214 -8.74 -19.87 10.67
C ASP A 214 -7.68 -20.20 9.61
N VAL A 215 -6.43 -19.87 9.93
CA VAL A 215 -5.28 -20.03 9.04
C VAL A 215 -4.14 -20.71 9.82
N PRO A 216 -3.48 -21.73 9.25
CA PRO A 216 -2.30 -22.35 9.85
C PRO A 216 -1.14 -21.36 10.06
N ASP A 217 -0.23 -21.68 10.97
CA ASP A 217 0.91 -20.80 11.25
C ASP A 217 2.08 -21.07 10.28
N PRO A 218 2.56 -20.07 9.52
CA PRO A 218 3.61 -20.28 8.53
C PRO A 218 5.00 -20.44 9.15
N ILE A 219 5.22 -19.99 10.39
CA ILE A 219 6.57 -19.99 10.96
C ILE A 219 6.96 -21.40 11.41
N GLY A 220 7.99 -21.95 10.78
CA GLY A 220 8.44 -23.33 10.97
C GLY A 220 7.75 -24.35 10.07
N ALA A 221 6.83 -23.90 9.20
CA ALA A 221 6.28 -24.71 8.13
C ALA A 221 7.27 -24.82 6.96
N GLY A 222 7.16 -25.84 6.11
CA GLY A 222 7.96 -25.93 4.89
C GLY A 222 7.50 -24.90 3.85
N LEU A 223 8.40 -24.49 2.94
CA LEU A 223 8.10 -23.46 1.93
C LEU A 223 6.81 -23.74 1.12
N VAL A 224 6.55 -25.00 0.75
CA VAL A 224 5.34 -25.41 0.02
C VAL A 224 4.07 -25.16 0.84
N ASP A 225 4.11 -25.44 2.15
CA ASP A 225 2.98 -25.17 3.04
C ASP A 225 2.77 -23.67 3.22
N VAL A 226 3.84 -22.88 3.26
CA VAL A 226 3.76 -21.41 3.35
C VAL A 226 3.08 -20.82 2.12
N PHE A 227 3.25 -21.39 0.92
CA PHE A 227 2.46 -20.99 -0.25
C PHE A 227 0.96 -21.25 -0.08
N SER A 228 0.58 -22.40 0.47
CA SER A 228 -0.84 -22.69 0.74
C SER A 228 -1.40 -21.75 1.80
N ILE A 229 -0.63 -21.49 2.86
CA ILE A 229 -0.99 -20.56 3.94
C ILE A 229 -1.12 -19.13 3.40
N ARG A 230 -0.24 -18.72 2.48
CA ARG A 230 -0.34 -17.44 1.78
C ARG A 230 -1.68 -17.31 1.09
N ASP A 231 -2.09 -18.31 0.32
CA ASP A 231 -3.36 -18.28 -0.41
C ASP A 231 -4.57 -18.27 0.54
N ASP A 232 -4.47 -18.98 1.67
CA ASP A 232 -5.48 -18.96 2.73
C ASP A 232 -5.57 -17.61 3.46
N ILE A 233 -4.54 -16.75 3.37
CA ILE A 233 -4.55 -15.36 3.85
C ILE A 233 -5.03 -14.40 2.75
N ARG A 234 -4.61 -14.58 1.50
CA ARG A 234 -4.97 -13.70 0.36
C ARG A 234 -6.48 -13.64 0.18
N ARG A 235 -7.14 -14.80 0.08
CA ARG A 235 -8.59 -14.89 -0.17
C ARG A 235 -9.45 -14.08 0.82
N PRO A 236 -9.29 -14.22 2.17
CA PRO A 236 -10.07 -13.42 3.10
C PRO A 236 -9.66 -11.94 3.13
N VAL A 237 -8.43 -11.59 2.75
CA VAL A 237 -8.02 -10.18 2.59
C VAL A 237 -8.73 -9.53 1.40
N GLU A 238 -8.78 -10.20 0.24
CA GLU A 238 -9.52 -9.72 -0.94
C GLU A 238 -11.03 -9.63 -0.64
N SER A 239 -11.59 -10.65 0.02
CA SER A 239 -12.99 -10.61 0.48
C SER A 239 -13.26 -9.44 1.45
N LEU A 240 -12.26 -9.07 2.27
CA LEU A 240 -12.37 -7.92 3.16
C LEU A 240 -12.29 -6.60 2.38
N ALA A 241 -11.43 -6.52 1.36
CA ALA A 241 -11.37 -5.34 0.49
C ALA A 241 -12.70 -5.10 -0.24
N GLU A 242 -13.35 -6.17 -0.73
CA GLU A 242 -14.71 -6.08 -1.27
C GLU A 242 -15.71 -5.57 -0.24
N ALA A 243 -15.68 -6.12 0.99
CA ALA A 243 -16.59 -5.72 2.07
C ALA A 243 -16.38 -4.27 2.53
N LEU A 244 -15.15 -3.75 2.40
CA LEU A 244 -14.80 -2.36 2.67
C LEU A 244 -14.98 -1.45 1.45
N ALA A 245 -15.50 -1.97 0.34
CA ALA A 245 -15.71 -1.23 -0.90
C ALA A 245 -14.45 -0.46 -1.37
N LEU A 246 -13.26 -1.03 -1.13
CA LEU A 246 -12.01 -0.42 -1.57
C LEU A 246 -11.97 -0.33 -3.10
N GLU A 247 -11.26 0.67 -3.61
CA GLU A 247 -10.97 0.81 -5.04
C GLU A 247 -10.18 -0.40 -5.54
N ARG A 248 -9.12 -0.79 -4.81
CA ARG A 248 -8.33 -2.00 -5.11
C ARG A 248 -8.91 -3.20 -4.36
N ARG A 249 -9.37 -4.22 -5.10
CA ARG A 249 -10.02 -5.42 -4.52
C ARG A 249 -9.24 -6.71 -4.71
N SER A 250 -8.25 -6.70 -5.60
CA SER A 250 -7.48 -7.88 -6.00
C SER A 250 -6.02 -7.73 -5.57
N LEU A 251 -5.43 -8.80 -5.03
CA LEU A 251 -4.00 -8.87 -4.75
C LEU A 251 -3.22 -9.45 -5.94
N ASP A 252 -3.89 -9.76 -7.05
CA ASP A 252 -3.22 -10.27 -8.24
C ASP A 252 -2.30 -9.20 -8.81
N LEU A 253 -1.07 -9.60 -9.14
CA LEU A 253 -0.05 -8.65 -9.62
C LEU A 253 -0.52 -7.85 -10.84
N ARG A 254 -1.39 -8.42 -11.68
CA ARG A 254 -2.01 -7.79 -12.85
C ARG A 254 -2.86 -6.56 -12.52
N ASP A 255 -3.47 -6.55 -11.35
CA ASP A 255 -4.42 -5.51 -10.92
C ASP A 255 -3.74 -4.46 -10.03
N ARG A 256 -2.41 -4.56 -9.85
CA ARG A 256 -1.63 -3.65 -8.99
C ARG A 256 -1.00 -2.51 -9.78
N ASP A 257 -1.00 -1.34 -9.14
CA ASP A 257 -0.20 -0.20 -9.56
C ASP A 257 1.28 -0.53 -9.62
N LEU A 258 1.89 -0.24 -10.77
CA LEU A 258 3.33 -0.25 -10.93
C LEU A 258 3.89 1.13 -10.55
N PRO A 259 4.82 1.21 -9.57
CA PRO A 259 5.40 2.48 -9.17
C PRO A 259 5.99 3.24 -10.35
N GLY A 260 5.65 4.54 -10.46
CA GLY A 260 6.11 5.39 -11.56
C GLY A 260 5.45 5.12 -12.91
N ARG A 261 4.46 4.21 -12.98
CA ARG A 261 3.66 3.94 -14.17
C ARG A 261 2.21 4.33 -13.94
N ARG A 262 1.52 4.73 -15.00
CA ARG A 262 0.11 5.09 -14.95
C ARG A 262 -0.75 3.86 -14.62
N HIS A 263 -1.73 4.02 -13.72
CA HIS A 263 -2.65 2.95 -13.34
C HIS A 263 -3.46 2.49 -14.56
N THR A 264 -3.45 1.19 -14.83
CA THR A 264 -4.28 0.53 -15.84
C THR A 264 -5.67 0.24 -15.27
N VAL A 265 -6.48 1.28 -14.99
CA VAL A 265 -7.93 1.10 -14.81
C VAL A 265 -8.60 1.44 -16.13
N ALA A 266 -8.32 0.65 -17.18
CA ALA A 266 -9.31 0.55 -18.23
C ALA A 266 -10.47 -0.26 -17.64
N GLU A 267 -11.32 0.39 -16.83
CA GLU A 267 -12.54 -0.22 -16.34
C GLU A 267 -13.42 -0.51 -17.56
N GLY A 268 -13.34 -1.73 -18.09
CA GLY A 268 -14.13 -2.14 -19.23
C GLY A 268 -13.45 -3.26 -19.99
N ARG A 269 -13.94 -4.48 -19.80
CA ARG A 269 -13.61 -5.57 -20.73
C ARG A 269 -14.14 -5.22 -22.10
N ALA A 270 -13.40 -5.63 -23.12
CA ALA A 270 -13.89 -5.54 -24.49
C ALA A 270 -15.25 -6.24 -24.62
N THR A 271 -16.13 -5.65 -25.42
CA THR A 271 -17.45 -6.23 -25.73
C THR A 271 -17.38 -7.32 -26.80
N ILE A 272 -16.24 -7.42 -27.50
CA ILE A 272 -15.97 -8.44 -28.50
C ILE A 272 -15.31 -9.67 -27.85
N ALA A 273 -15.35 -10.81 -28.53
CA ALA A 273 -14.76 -12.04 -28.03
C ALA A 273 -13.23 -11.91 -27.92
N TYR A 274 -12.70 -12.35 -26.79
CA TYR A 274 -11.26 -12.50 -26.59
C TYR A 274 -10.73 -13.69 -27.41
N PRO A 275 -9.49 -13.62 -27.92
CA PRO A 275 -8.87 -14.74 -28.62
C PRO A 275 -8.80 -15.97 -27.71
N GLU A 276 -9.03 -17.15 -28.30
CA GLU A 276 -8.89 -18.41 -27.59
C GLU A 276 -7.42 -18.65 -27.26
N VAL A 277 -7.11 -18.76 -25.96
CA VAL A 277 -5.77 -19.15 -25.50
C VAL A 277 -5.66 -20.66 -25.67
N GLU A 278 -5.06 -21.12 -26.77
CA GLU A 278 -4.70 -22.53 -26.89
C GLU A 278 -3.72 -22.89 -25.77
N ASP A 279 -4.10 -23.89 -24.95
CA ASP A 279 -3.25 -24.51 -23.96
C ASP A 279 -2.07 -25.18 -24.70
N ALA A 280 -1.01 -24.42 -24.96
CA ALA A 280 0.17 -24.89 -25.65
C ALA A 280 0.81 -26.01 -24.82
N GLY A 281 0.48 -27.25 -25.18
CA GLY A 281 0.72 -28.45 -24.40
C GLY A 281 2.10 -28.50 -23.74
N GLY A 282 2.11 -28.43 -22.41
CA GLY A 282 3.26 -28.76 -21.56
C GLY A 282 4.10 -27.58 -21.04
N GLY A 283 3.88 -26.35 -21.52
CA GLY A 283 4.42 -25.14 -20.89
C GLY A 283 3.46 -24.59 -19.83
N ALA A 284 3.94 -23.91 -18.80
CA ALA A 284 3.05 -23.16 -17.93
C ALA A 284 2.41 -22.03 -18.76
N LEU A 285 1.08 -21.88 -18.73
CA LEU A 285 0.33 -20.83 -19.45
C LEU A 285 0.97 -19.42 -19.27
N ALA A 286 1.61 -19.21 -18.12
CA ALA A 286 2.33 -18.02 -17.71
C ALA A 286 3.59 -17.66 -18.54
N ASP A 287 4.07 -18.54 -19.44
CA ASP A 287 5.28 -18.31 -20.22
C ASP A 287 4.99 -17.98 -21.71
N THR A 288 3.71 -17.86 -22.09
CA THR A 288 3.27 -17.63 -23.47
C THR A 288 2.69 -16.24 -23.68
N ALA A 289 2.85 -15.66 -24.87
CA ALA A 289 2.29 -14.36 -25.24
C ALA A 289 0.76 -14.32 -25.01
N ALA A 290 0.05 -15.40 -25.38
CA ALA A 290 -1.39 -15.51 -25.18
C ALA A 290 -1.80 -15.51 -23.69
N GLY A 291 -0.97 -16.11 -22.81
CA GLY A 291 -1.18 -16.04 -21.35
C GLY A 291 -1.09 -14.62 -20.79
N TRP A 292 -0.37 -13.72 -21.48
CA TRP A 292 -0.20 -12.32 -21.10
C TRP A 292 -1.11 -11.34 -21.86
N PHE A 293 -2.02 -11.85 -22.70
CA PHE A 293 -2.90 -11.03 -23.53
C PHE A 293 -3.65 -9.95 -22.73
N ALA A 294 -4.24 -10.31 -21.59
CA ALA A 294 -5.01 -9.36 -20.77
C ALA A 294 -4.14 -8.25 -20.17
N ALA A 295 -2.87 -8.55 -19.84
CA ALA A 295 -1.94 -7.53 -19.35
C ALA A 295 -1.48 -6.62 -20.49
N ALA A 296 -1.17 -7.20 -21.66
CA ALA A 296 -0.85 -6.45 -22.87
C ALA A 296 -2.02 -5.55 -23.31
N GLU A 297 -3.26 -6.05 -23.26
CA GLU A 297 -4.48 -5.29 -23.56
C GLU A 297 -4.59 -4.06 -22.67
N ALA A 298 -4.38 -4.24 -21.36
CA ALA A 298 -4.40 -3.14 -20.41
C ALA A 298 -3.35 -2.07 -20.73
N ARG A 299 -2.18 -2.45 -21.25
CA ARG A 299 -1.12 -1.51 -21.67
C ARG A 299 -1.49 -0.74 -22.92
N VAL A 300 -1.95 -1.43 -23.96
CA VAL A 300 -2.42 -0.76 -25.20
C VAL A 300 -3.61 0.15 -24.91
N LEU A 301 -4.48 -0.20 -23.97
CA LEU A 301 -5.63 0.64 -23.60
C LEU A 301 -5.22 1.96 -22.93
N VAL A 302 -4.12 2.00 -22.18
CA VAL A 302 -3.61 3.26 -21.62
C VAL A 302 -3.25 4.22 -22.75
N GLU A 303 -2.55 3.72 -23.76
CA GLU A 303 -2.18 4.49 -24.96
C GLU A 303 -3.41 4.97 -25.73
N ILE A 304 -4.44 4.13 -25.87
CA ILE A 304 -5.72 4.52 -26.50
C ILE A 304 -6.44 5.61 -25.68
N VAL A 305 -6.37 5.55 -24.35
CA VAL A 305 -6.96 6.58 -23.48
C VAL A 305 -6.21 7.91 -23.63
N ASP A 306 -4.88 7.87 -23.81
CA ASP A 306 -4.01 9.04 -24.00
C ASP A 306 -4.03 9.60 -25.44
N ALA A 307 -4.41 8.79 -26.43
CA ALA A 307 -4.36 9.11 -27.85
C ALA A 307 -4.83 10.51 -28.30
N PRO A 308 -5.98 11.07 -27.83
CA PRO A 308 -6.36 12.44 -28.18
C PRO A 308 -5.36 13.50 -27.68
N TYR A 309 -4.79 13.29 -26.50
CA TYR A 309 -3.88 14.23 -25.84
C TYR A 309 -2.50 14.15 -26.49
N THR A 310 -1.98 12.94 -26.69
CA THR A 310 -0.73 12.70 -27.41
C THR A 310 -0.77 13.33 -28.80
N ALA A 311 -1.88 13.15 -29.53
CA ALA A 311 -2.05 13.79 -30.84
C ALA A 311 -2.07 15.32 -30.75
N ALA A 312 -2.77 15.90 -29.77
CA ALA A 312 -2.81 17.35 -29.58
C ALA A 312 -1.43 17.91 -29.24
N GLU A 313 -0.68 17.24 -28.36
CA GLU A 313 0.68 17.60 -27.98
C GLU A 313 1.63 17.57 -29.18
N ILE A 314 1.63 16.49 -29.97
CA ILE A 314 2.49 16.39 -31.17
C ILE A 314 2.15 17.49 -32.19
N ASN A 315 0.86 17.78 -32.38
CA ASN A 315 0.42 18.85 -33.29
C ASN A 315 0.80 20.25 -32.77
N ASP A 316 1.03 20.44 -31.47
CA ASP A 316 1.40 21.72 -30.83
C ASP A 316 2.92 21.90 -30.66
N ARG A 317 3.75 20.98 -31.18
CA ARG A 317 5.23 21.05 -31.14
C ARG A 317 5.84 22.20 -31.96
N GLY A 318 5.02 23.10 -32.52
CA GLY A 318 5.46 24.25 -33.30
C GLY A 318 6.38 23.83 -34.47
N PRO A 319 7.66 24.27 -34.50
CA PRO A 319 8.58 23.93 -35.59
C PRO A 319 8.96 22.45 -35.66
N PHE A 320 8.73 21.67 -34.60
CA PHE A 320 9.03 20.23 -34.57
C PHE A 320 7.81 19.37 -34.86
N ALA A 321 6.64 19.97 -35.11
CA ALA A 321 5.45 19.22 -35.53
C ALA A 321 5.67 18.60 -36.93
N PRO A 322 5.15 17.39 -37.17
CA PRO A 322 5.27 16.77 -38.48
C PRO A 322 4.46 17.53 -39.54
N ASP A 323 4.81 17.35 -40.83
CA ASP A 323 4.15 18.02 -41.97
C ASP A 323 2.77 17.40 -42.33
N PHE A 324 1.99 17.05 -41.31
CA PHE A 324 0.59 16.66 -41.42
C PHE A 324 -0.09 16.78 -40.06
N THR A 325 -1.42 16.92 -40.06
CA THR A 325 -2.19 16.87 -38.81
C THR A 325 -2.24 15.44 -38.29
N VAL A 326 -1.61 15.21 -37.14
CA VAL A 326 -1.56 13.90 -36.48
C VAL A 326 -2.96 13.53 -35.99
N PRO A 327 -3.53 12.37 -36.42
CA PRO A 327 -4.79 11.88 -35.89
C PRO A 327 -4.60 11.38 -34.45
N TRP A 328 -5.64 10.86 -33.80
CA TRP A 328 -5.46 10.20 -32.51
C TRP A 328 -4.53 9.00 -32.70
N VAL A 329 -3.47 8.93 -31.90
CA VAL A 329 -2.40 7.94 -32.06
C VAL A 329 -2.12 7.23 -30.75
N ALA A 330 -1.81 5.94 -30.82
CA ALA A 330 -1.38 5.12 -29.68
C ALA A 330 -0.08 4.41 -30.05
N SER A 331 0.94 4.47 -29.17
CA SER A 331 2.21 3.77 -29.38
C SER A 331 2.13 2.34 -28.85
N ALA A 332 2.12 1.36 -29.76
CA ALA A 332 2.23 -0.04 -29.36
C ALA A 332 3.62 -0.37 -28.82
N GLY A 333 4.67 0.32 -29.30
CA GLY A 333 6.02 0.18 -28.76
C GLY A 333 6.13 0.69 -27.31
N GLU A 334 5.48 1.79 -26.95
CA GLU A 334 5.45 2.27 -25.57
C GLU A 334 4.68 1.30 -24.65
N ALA A 335 3.59 0.71 -25.15
CA ALA A 335 2.89 -0.37 -24.47
C ALA A 335 3.76 -1.64 -24.30
N GLU A 336 4.58 -2.00 -25.30
CA GLU A 336 5.56 -3.09 -25.22
C GLU A 336 6.59 -2.80 -24.13
N SER A 337 7.24 -1.64 -24.15
CA SER A 337 8.21 -1.22 -23.14
C SER A 337 7.61 -1.24 -21.73
N ALA A 338 6.38 -0.72 -21.58
CA ALA A 338 5.66 -0.74 -20.31
C ALA A 338 5.35 -2.17 -19.83
N LEU A 339 4.97 -3.08 -20.74
CA LEU A 339 4.76 -4.48 -20.42
C LEU A 339 6.08 -5.20 -20.09
N ALA A 340 7.17 -4.91 -20.81
CA ALA A 340 8.49 -5.47 -20.53
C ALA A 340 8.99 -5.08 -19.13
N ASP A 341 8.80 -3.82 -18.74
CA ASP A 341 9.07 -3.33 -17.40
C ASP A 341 8.16 -3.98 -16.35
N GLU A 342 6.88 -4.18 -16.66
CA GLU A 342 5.95 -4.91 -15.80
C GLU A 342 6.39 -6.36 -15.58
N LEU A 343 6.76 -7.08 -16.64
CA LEU A 343 7.25 -8.46 -16.55
C LEU A 343 8.53 -8.53 -15.72
N THR A 344 9.45 -7.59 -15.93
CA THR A 344 10.68 -7.45 -15.15
C THR A 344 10.38 -7.16 -13.68
N TRP A 345 9.49 -6.21 -13.41
CA TRP A 345 9.05 -5.87 -12.06
C TRP A 345 8.37 -7.05 -11.38
N ARG A 346 7.59 -7.86 -12.11
CA ARG A 346 6.97 -9.10 -11.61
C ARG A 346 7.97 -10.24 -11.43
N GLY A 347 9.19 -10.12 -11.96
CA GLY A 347 10.21 -11.15 -11.92
C GLY A 347 9.83 -12.37 -12.79
N VAL A 348 9.05 -12.14 -13.84
CA VAL A 348 8.69 -13.17 -14.82
C VAL A 348 9.91 -13.39 -15.70
N GLY A 349 10.47 -14.59 -15.64
CA GLY A 349 11.49 -15.04 -16.59
C GLY A 349 10.81 -15.57 -17.84
N GLY A 350 11.14 -15.02 -19.00
CA GLY A 350 10.55 -15.41 -20.28
C GLY A 350 11.48 -15.08 -21.44
N PRO A 351 11.11 -15.43 -22.68
CA PRO A 351 11.86 -15.00 -23.85
C PRO A 351 11.91 -13.46 -23.88
N PRO A 352 13.01 -12.84 -24.35
CA PRO A 352 13.13 -11.38 -24.42
C PRO A 352 12.01 -10.71 -25.23
N THR A 353 11.35 -11.47 -26.11
CA THR A 353 10.26 -11.00 -26.97
C THR A 353 8.88 -11.14 -26.35
N LEU A 354 8.73 -11.68 -25.13
CA LEU A 354 7.41 -12.00 -24.56
C LEU A 354 6.46 -10.80 -24.54
N ALA A 355 6.96 -9.62 -24.15
CA ALA A 355 6.17 -8.40 -24.14
C ALA A 355 5.73 -7.99 -25.56
N ARG A 356 6.67 -7.98 -26.50
CA ARG A 356 6.43 -7.70 -27.93
C ARG A 356 5.37 -8.61 -28.51
N ASP A 357 5.55 -9.92 -28.31
CA ASP A 357 4.67 -10.94 -28.87
C ASP A 357 3.25 -10.81 -28.27
N ALA A 358 3.14 -10.52 -26.97
CA ALA A 358 1.84 -10.31 -26.32
C ALA A 358 1.14 -9.02 -26.79
N VAL A 359 1.86 -7.91 -26.93
CA VAL A 359 1.30 -6.66 -27.45
C VAL A 359 0.92 -6.79 -28.92
N ALA A 360 1.73 -7.46 -29.73
CA ALA A 360 1.43 -7.71 -31.15
C ALA A 360 0.12 -8.48 -31.32
N LEU A 361 -0.17 -9.48 -30.48
CA LEU A 361 -1.46 -10.20 -30.49
C LEU A 361 -2.65 -9.28 -30.21
N VAL A 362 -2.50 -8.34 -29.26
CA VAL A 362 -3.55 -7.37 -28.94
C VAL A 362 -3.75 -6.39 -30.09
N VAL A 363 -2.65 -5.88 -30.67
CA VAL A 363 -2.69 -4.96 -31.80
C VAL A 363 -3.39 -5.60 -32.99
N GLU A 364 -3.01 -6.84 -33.35
CA GLU A 364 -3.66 -7.60 -34.43
C GLU A 364 -5.17 -7.73 -34.19
N TRP A 365 -5.57 -8.15 -32.98
CA TRP A 365 -6.98 -8.27 -32.60
C TRP A 365 -7.75 -6.94 -32.64
N LEU A 366 -7.13 -5.83 -32.22
CA LEU A 366 -7.74 -4.50 -32.28
C LEU A 366 -7.80 -3.94 -33.70
N VAL A 367 -6.85 -4.27 -34.56
CA VAL A 367 -6.87 -3.95 -36.00
C VAL A 367 -8.03 -4.68 -36.68
N GLU A 368 -8.23 -5.97 -36.39
CA GLU A 368 -9.37 -6.73 -36.89
C GLU A 368 -10.72 -6.15 -36.43
N ALA A 369 -10.79 -5.67 -35.18
CA ALA A 369 -11.96 -4.97 -34.65
C ALA A 369 -12.15 -3.55 -35.23
N GLY A 370 -11.16 -3.05 -35.99
CA GLY A 370 -11.14 -1.72 -36.59
C GLY A 370 -10.89 -0.58 -35.59
N VAL A 371 -10.43 -0.89 -34.37
CA VAL A 371 -10.07 0.07 -33.32
C VAL A 371 -8.76 0.77 -33.67
N LEU A 372 -7.77 0.01 -34.17
CA LEU A 372 -6.48 0.51 -34.63
C LEU A 372 -6.39 0.42 -36.16
N ARG A 373 -5.67 1.38 -36.76
CA ARG A 373 -5.33 1.38 -38.19
C ARG A 373 -3.86 1.66 -38.39
N PRO A 374 -3.20 0.98 -39.34
CA PRO A 374 -1.81 1.25 -39.66
C PRO A 374 -1.66 2.66 -40.26
N LEU A 375 -0.67 3.40 -39.79
CA LEU A 375 -0.17 4.59 -40.46
C LEU A 375 0.71 4.19 -41.65
N SER A 376 0.86 5.07 -42.65
CA SER A 376 1.85 4.86 -43.71
C SER A 376 3.25 4.98 -43.14
N ASP A 377 4.22 4.29 -43.76
CA ASP A 377 5.62 4.35 -43.33
C ASP A 377 6.16 5.79 -43.35
N GLU A 378 5.76 6.59 -44.34
CA GLU A 378 6.08 8.03 -44.40
C GLU A 378 5.59 8.80 -43.16
N ARG A 379 4.38 8.49 -42.67
CA ARG A 379 3.81 9.16 -41.49
C ARG A 379 4.46 8.69 -40.20
N ARG A 380 4.79 7.39 -40.10
CA ARG A 380 5.54 6.85 -38.95
C ARG A 380 6.92 7.48 -38.87
N GLU A 381 7.60 7.61 -40.00
CA GLU A 381 8.91 8.25 -40.06
C GLU A 381 8.83 9.73 -39.67
N ALA A 382 7.84 10.47 -40.17
CA ALA A 382 7.63 11.86 -39.77
C ALA A 382 7.30 12.02 -38.27
N LEU A 383 6.58 11.08 -37.65
CA LEU A 383 6.37 11.05 -36.21
C LEU A 383 7.66 10.78 -35.44
N ARG A 384 8.45 9.81 -35.90
CA ARG A 384 9.77 9.48 -35.34
C ARG A 384 10.72 10.68 -35.40
N GLU A 385 10.80 11.35 -36.55
CA GLU A 385 11.61 12.56 -36.73
C GLU A 385 11.12 13.71 -35.85
N SER A 386 9.80 13.91 -35.74
CA SER A 386 9.20 14.90 -34.83
C SER A 386 9.53 14.62 -33.36
N GLY A 387 9.41 13.35 -32.93
CA GLY A 387 9.73 12.91 -31.57
C GLY A 387 11.20 13.14 -31.24
N GLN A 388 12.09 12.71 -32.15
CA GLN A 388 13.53 12.92 -32.01
C GLN A 388 13.87 14.41 -31.96
N ALA A 389 13.32 15.24 -32.84
CA ALA A 389 13.59 16.68 -32.86
C ALA A 389 13.11 17.39 -31.59
N GLN A 390 11.96 16.98 -31.04
CA GLN A 390 11.45 17.51 -29.77
C GLN A 390 12.37 17.11 -28.61
N ARG A 391 12.80 15.84 -28.53
CA ARG A 391 13.72 15.37 -27.47
C ARG A 391 15.10 16.02 -27.56
N ASP A 392 15.65 16.18 -28.77
CA ASP A 392 16.92 16.87 -29.00
C ASP A 392 16.83 18.36 -28.57
N HIS A 393 15.65 18.96 -28.65
CA HIS A 393 15.40 20.32 -28.16
C HIS A 393 15.31 20.39 -26.64
N ASP A 394 14.58 19.46 -26.01
CA ASP A 394 14.34 19.42 -24.57
C ASP A 394 15.60 18.99 -23.79
N ASP A 395 16.38 18.05 -24.34
CA ASP A 395 17.58 17.46 -23.74
C ASP A 395 18.78 17.50 -24.72
N PRO A 396 19.36 18.69 -25.01
CA PRO A 396 20.39 18.85 -26.02
C PRO A 396 21.66 18.05 -25.72
N PHE A 397 22.25 17.45 -26.76
CA PHE A 397 23.40 16.55 -26.65
C PHE A 397 24.61 17.16 -25.93
N GLU A 398 24.83 18.47 -26.04
CA GLU A 398 25.93 19.16 -25.36
C GLU A 398 25.82 19.14 -23.83
N GLU A 399 24.61 18.97 -23.30
CA GLU A 399 24.31 18.90 -21.87
C GLU A 399 24.41 17.47 -21.31
N TRP A 400 24.66 16.49 -22.17
CA TRP A 400 24.72 15.09 -21.77
C TRP A 400 25.98 14.78 -20.92
N PRO A 401 25.85 13.90 -19.90
CA PRO A 401 26.99 13.40 -19.14
C PRO A 401 28.02 12.74 -20.06
N ARG A 402 29.31 13.07 -19.89
CA ARG A 402 30.40 12.43 -20.66
C ARG A 402 30.80 11.08 -20.05
N GLY A 403 31.12 10.09 -20.90
CA GLY A 403 31.59 8.75 -20.49
C GLY A 403 30.52 7.67 -20.68
N LEU A 404 30.58 6.56 -19.92
CA LEU A 404 29.57 5.47 -19.99
C LEU A 404 28.14 5.98 -19.77
N ALA A 405 27.99 7.04 -18.95
CA ALA A 405 26.72 7.73 -18.73
C ALA A 405 26.19 8.48 -19.97
N GLY A 406 27.04 8.77 -20.97
CA GLY A 406 26.66 9.36 -22.25
C GLY A 406 26.28 8.35 -23.33
N GLU A 407 26.53 7.05 -23.10
CA GLU A 407 25.99 5.97 -23.96
C GLU A 407 24.52 5.67 -23.61
N TYR A 408 24.10 5.94 -22.37
CA TYR A 408 22.71 5.72 -21.92
C TYR A 408 21.66 6.52 -22.70
N PRO A 409 21.82 7.82 -22.96
CA PRO A 409 20.79 8.57 -23.65
C PRO A 409 20.74 8.23 -25.15
N ALA A 410 21.87 7.82 -25.76
CA ALA A 410 21.87 7.27 -27.12
C ALA A 410 21.09 5.93 -27.21
N MET A 411 21.24 5.06 -26.22
CA MET A 411 20.44 3.83 -26.11
C MET A 411 18.96 4.12 -25.83
N ALA A 412 18.67 5.14 -25.02
CA ALA A 412 17.31 5.59 -24.78
C ALA A 412 16.66 6.12 -26.07
N GLU A 413 17.40 6.88 -26.88
CA GLU A 413 16.89 7.39 -28.16
C GLU A 413 16.61 6.28 -29.17
N LEU A 414 17.45 5.23 -29.23
CA LEU A 414 17.14 4.07 -30.07
C LEU A 414 15.81 3.40 -29.68
N ARG A 415 15.58 3.25 -28.36
CA ARG A 415 14.31 2.72 -27.85
C ARG A 415 13.14 3.67 -28.19
N HIS A 416 13.28 4.97 -27.96
CA HIS A 416 12.23 5.93 -28.27
C HIS A 416 11.93 5.99 -29.77
N ALA A 417 12.94 5.85 -30.62
CA ALA A 417 12.74 5.74 -32.06
C ALA A 417 11.97 4.48 -32.47
N GLU A 418 12.22 3.34 -31.80
CA GLU A 418 11.43 2.11 -32.00
C GLU A 418 9.97 2.29 -31.51
N GLU A 419 9.78 2.93 -30.35
CA GLU A 419 8.47 3.25 -29.76
C GLU A 419 7.65 4.20 -30.64
N ASP A 420 8.26 5.28 -31.12
CA ASP A 420 7.64 6.27 -32.01
C ASP A 420 7.24 5.63 -33.35
N PHE A 421 8.06 4.71 -33.86
CA PHE A 421 7.80 4.03 -35.13
C PHE A 421 6.63 3.06 -35.05
N ASP A 422 6.48 2.32 -33.94
CA ASP A 422 5.35 1.40 -33.72
C ASP A 422 4.08 2.12 -33.22
N THR A 423 3.70 3.17 -33.94
CA THR A 423 2.52 3.99 -33.66
C THR A 423 1.36 3.67 -34.61
N TRP A 424 0.15 3.65 -34.05
CA TRP A 424 -1.08 3.28 -34.74
C TRP A 424 -2.12 4.40 -34.64
N GLU A 425 -2.92 4.59 -35.70
CA GLU A 425 -4.07 5.49 -35.68
C GLU A 425 -5.21 4.84 -34.87
N VAL A 426 -5.71 5.55 -33.87
CA VAL A 426 -6.87 5.15 -33.08
C VAL A 426 -8.14 5.65 -33.77
N VAL A 427 -9.08 4.75 -34.03
CA VAL A 427 -10.39 5.06 -34.61
C VAL A 427 -11.42 5.23 -33.47
N PRO A 428 -11.78 6.47 -33.06
CA PRO A 428 -12.48 6.67 -31.79
C PRO A 428 -13.87 6.02 -31.77
N ALA A 429 -14.58 6.06 -32.89
CA ALA A 429 -15.90 5.44 -33.02
C ALA A 429 -15.86 3.91 -32.92
N ALA A 430 -14.76 3.27 -33.32
CA ALA A 430 -14.58 1.83 -33.16
C ALA A 430 -14.14 1.49 -31.73
N ALA A 431 -13.20 2.27 -31.18
CA ALA A 431 -12.76 2.15 -29.79
C ALA A 431 -13.94 2.20 -28.81
N LEU A 432 -14.87 3.15 -28.98
CA LEU A 432 -16.07 3.25 -28.13
C LEU A 432 -17.07 2.11 -28.31
N ARG A 433 -17.11 1.45 -29.48
CA ARG A 433 -17.95 0.25 -29.65
C ARG A 433 -17.36 -0.93 -28.89
N VAL A 434 -16.04 -1.14 -29.01
CA VAL A 434 -15.34 -2.25 -28.35
C VAL A 434 -15.26 -2.01 -26.84
N TYR A 435 -14.96 -0.78 -26.42
CA TYR A 435 -14.80 -0.37 -25.03
C TYR A 435 -15.73 0.83 -24.70
N PRO A 436 -17.02 0.59 -24.38
CA PRO A 436 -17.98 1.65 -24.14
C PRO A 436 -17.62 2.62 -23.01
N ARG A 437 -16.88 2.14 -22.00
CA ARG A 437 -16.47 2.94 -20.84
C ARG A 437 -15.34 3.93 -21.13
N LEU A 438 -14.65 3.83 -22.29
CA LEU A 438 -13.68 4.85 -22.70
C LEU A 438 -14.31 6.26 -22.80
N ALA A 439 -15.63 6.35 -23.02
CA ALA A 439 -16.35 7.62 -23.03
C ALA A 439 -16.23 8.38 -21.68
N GLU A 440 -16.21 7.66 -20.56
CA GLU A 440 -16.10 8.26 -19.22
C GLU A 440 -14.70 8.81 -18.99
N GLU A 441 -13.66 8.08 -19.43
CA GLU A 441 -12.25 8.46 -19.33
C GLU A 441 -11.90 9.67 -20.21
N TRP A 442 -12.30 9.65 -21.49
CA TRP A 442 -12.11 10.82 -22.36
C TRP A 442 -12.94 12.03 -21.89
N GLY A 443 -14.11 11.79 -21.31
CA GLY A 443 -14.97 12.84 -20.76
C GLY A 443 -14.53 13.40 -19.40
N SER A 444 -13.83 12.64 -18.56
CA SER A 444 -13.33 13.09 -17.26
C SER A 444 -12.13 14.03 -17.43
N ARG A 445 -11.17 13.66 -18.28
CA ARG A 445 -9.95 14.44 -18.52
C ARG A 445 -10.18 15.73 -19.28
N SER A 446 -11.06 15.74 -20.28
CA SER A 446 -11.46 16.99 -20.96
C SER A 446 -12.05 18.04 -19.98
N ARG A 447 -12.61 17.60 -18.84
CA ARG A 447 -13.07 18.50 -17.75
C ARG A 447 -11.99 18.88 -16.75
N ALA A 448 -10.93 18.08 -16.63
CA ALA A 448 -9.77 18.38 -15.78
C ALA A 448 -8.90 19.46 -16.43
N ASP A 449 -8.66 19.38 -17.75
CA ASP A 449 -7.85 20.36 -18.49
C ASP A 449 -8.57 21.71 -18.73
N ALA A 450 -9.90 21.73 -18.61
CA ALA A 450 -10.72 22.94 -18.72
C ALA A 450 -10.83 23.74 -17.39
N ARG A 451 -10.21 23.27 -16.31
CA ARG A 451 -10.15 23.92 -14.99
C ARG A 451 -8.76 24.45 -14.72
#